data_AF-A0AAW8TUX4-F1
#
_entry.id   AF-A0AAW8TUX4-F1
#
_cell.length_a   1.000
_cell.length_b   1.000
_cell.length_c   1.000
_cell.angle_alpha   90.00
_cell.angle_beta   90.00
_cell.angle_gamma   90.00
#
_symmetry.space_group_name_H-M   'P 1'
#
loop_
_entity.id
_entity.type
_entity.pdbx_description
1 polymer ?
#
loop_
_entity_poly.entity_id
_entity_poly.type
_entity_poly.pdbx_seq_one_letter_code
_entity_poly.pdbx_strand_id
1 'polypeptide(L)' 'MVIDRLLSFSSELKEAYDIFHLLMYHFRNKDDRSFFELLKNLPDSLDTQFRDKIENLISYEEGIRNALK' A
#
# COMPACT_ATOMS: atom_id res chain seq x y z
N MET A 1 -20.06 9.24 -0.04
CA MET A 1 -19.94 8.76 -1.45
C MET A 1 -20.23 7.27 -1.53
N VAL A 2 -20.46 6.71 -2.72
CA VAL A 2 -20.67 5.24 -2.91
C VAL A 2 -19.52 4.44 -2.31
N ILE A 3 -18.29 4.96 -2.38
CA ILE A 3 -17.10 4.33 -1.80
C ILE A 3 -17.20 4.18 -0.27
N ASP A 4 -17.62 5.21 0.46
CA ASP A 4 -17.75 5.14 1.94
C ASP A 4 -18.75 4.08 2.36
N ARG A 5 -19.83 3.92 1.58
CA ARG A 5 -20.81 2.86 1.80
C ARG A 5 -20.20 1.48 1.55
N LEU A 6 -19.45 1.31 0.47
CA LEU A 6 -18.78 0.04 0.16
C LEU A 6 -17.75 -0.34 1.25
N LEU A 7 -16.94 0.63 1.68
CA LEU A 7 -15.94 0.43 2.73
C LEU A 7 -16.57 0.24 4.11
N SER A 8 -17.81 0.68 4.33
CA SER A 8 -18.52 0.45 5.59
C SER A 8 -18.92 -1.02 5.81
N PHE A 9 -18.89 -1.86 4.77
CA PHE A 9 -19.27 -3.28 4.87
C PHE A 9 -18.15 -4.19 5.39
N SER A 10 -16.89 -3.76 5.40
CA SER A 10 -15.76 -4.55 5.91
C SER A 10 -14.62 -3.65 6.37
N SER A 11 -14.20 -3.84 7.61
CA SER A 11 -13.03 -3.18 8.22
C SER A 11 -11.74 -3.53 7.48
N GLU A 12 -11.60 -4.79 7.09
CA GLU A 12 -10.44 -5.35 6.40
C GLU A 12 -10.32 -4.72 5.00
N LEU A 13 -11.44 -4.63 4.28
CA LEU A 13 -11.49 -3.96 2.98
C LEU A 13 -11.14 -2.48 3.09
N LYS A 14 -11.63 -1.80 4.13
CA LYS A 14 -11.32 -0.40 4.38
C LYS A 14 -9.82 -0.20 4.66
N GLU A 15 -9.23 -1.01 5.52
CA GLU A 15 -7.80 -0.92 5.82
C GLU A 15 -6.93 -1.20 4.59
N ALA A 16 -7.25 -2.25 3.82
CA ALA A 16 -6.56 -2.54 2.57
C ALA A 16 -6.68 -1.39 1.54
N TYR A 17 -7.87 -0.79 1.44
CA TYR A 17 -8.12 0.36 0.59
C TYR A 17 -7.27 1.57 0.99
N ASP A 18 -7.22 1.88 2.29
CA ASP A 18 -6.47 3.02 2.84
C ASP A 18 -4.95 2.83 2.61
N ILE A 19 -4.42 1.64 2.90
CA ILE A 19 -3.02 1.28 2.65
C ILE A 19 -2.67 1.38 1.16
N PHE A 20 -3.52 0.84 0.28
CA PHE A 20 -3.31 0.92 -1.17
C PHE A 20 -3.29 2.38 -1.66
N HIS A 21 -4.21 3.22 -1.16
CA HIS A 21 -4.25 4.64 -1.54
C HIS A 21 -3.01 5.39 -1.07
N LEU A 22 -2.51 5.10 0.13
CA LEU A 22 -1.30 5.71 0.65
C LEU A 22 -0.05 5.27 -0.13
N LEU A 23 0.06 3.98 -0.46
CA LEU A 23 1.08 3.44 -1.38
C LEU A 23 1.06 4.18 -2.74
N MET A 24 -0.13 4.30 -3.35
CA MET A 24 -0.31 5.00 -4.61
C MET A 24 -0.05 6.51 -4.51
N TYR A 25 -0.27 7.12 -3.34
CA TYR A 25 0.08 8.50 -3.08
C TYR A 25 1.60 8.68 -3.11
N HIS A 26 2.38 7.88 -2.38
CA HIS A 26 3.84 7.96 -2.41
C HIS A 26 4.41 7.67 -3.79
N PHE A 27 3.87 6.66 -4.48
CA PHE A 27 4.26 6.33 -5.85
C PHE A 27 4.07 7.51 -6.82
N ARG A 28 2.89 8.14 -6.82
CA ARG A 28 2.59 9.28 -7.70
C ARG A 28 3.43 10.51 -7.40
N ASN A 29 3.79 10.71 -6.13
CA ASN A 29 4.65 11.81 -5.70
C ASN A 29 6.14 11.52 -5.86
N LYS A 30 6.52 10.36 -6.43
CA LYS A 30 7.92 9.95 -6.58
C LYS A 30 8.67 9.88 -5.24
N ASP A 31 7.95 9.65 -4.15
CA ASP A 31 8.51 9.57 -2.81
C ASP A 31 8.85 8.12 -2.47
N ASP A 32 9.98 7.67 -3.02
CA ASP A 32 10.48 6.31 -2.86
C ASP A 32 10.79 5.96 -1.39
N ARG A 33 11.24 6.93 -0.59
CA ARG A 33 11.52 6.74 0.84
C ARG A 33 10.26 6.35 1.60
N SER A 34 9.21 7.17 1.55
CA SER A 34 7.97 6.86 2.28
C SER A 34 7.21 5.69 1.67
N PHE A 35 7.33 5.44 0.36
CA PHE A 35 6.79 4.24 -0.28
C PHE A 35 7.36 2.95 0.35
N PHE A 36 8.69 2.85 0.47
CA PHE A 36 9.34 1.68 1.05
C PHE A 36 9.24 1.62 2.58
N GLU A 37 9.16 2.76 3.26
CA GLU A 37 8.90 2.80 4.70
C GLU A 37 7.51 2.23 5.02
N LEU A 38 6.49 2.57 4.24
CA LEU A 38 5.15 2.00 4.37
C LEU A 38 5.13 0.48 4.11
N LEU A 39 5.79 0.02 3.04
CA LEU A 39 5.87 -1.42 2.72
C LEU A 39 6.55 -2.26 3.81
N LYS A 40 7.55 -1.70 4.50
CA LYS A 40 8.30 -2.40 5.56
C LYS A 40 7.57 -2.39 6.91
N ASN A 41 6.57 -1.53 7.08
CA ASN A 41 5.85 -1.32 8.33
C ASN A 41 4.32 -1.44 8.13
N LEU A 42 3.88 -2.46 7.39
CA LEU A 42 2.46 -2.72 7.18
C LEU A 42 1.79 -3.16 8.50
N PRO A 43 0.51 -2.82 8.73
CA PRO A 43 -0.22 -3.25 9.93
C PRO A 43 -0.36 -4.77 10.00
N ASP A 44 -0.24 -5.36 11.19
CA ASP A 44 -0.49 -6.80 11.39
C ASP A 44 -1.97 -7.19 11.24
N SER A 45 -2.88 -6.22 11.33
CA SER A 45 -4.31 -6.37 11.04
C SER A 45 -4.63 -6.50 9.55
N LEU A 46 -3.69 -6.13 8.68
CA LEU A 46 -3.88 -6.15 7.24
C LEU A 46 -4.08 -7.59 6.75
N ASP A 47 -5.07 -7.77 5.86
CA ASP A 47 -5.35 -9.06 5.22
C ASP A 47 -4.06 -9.72 4.71
N THR A 48 -3.78 -10.96 5.15
CA THR A 48 -2.52 -11.65 4.86
C THR A 48 -2.27 -11.80 3.37
N GLN A 49 -3.31 -12.12 2.59
CA GLN A 49 -3.16 -12.32 1.16
C GLN A 49 -2.81 -11.01 0.45
N PHE A 50 -3.42 -9.90 0.87
CA PHE A 50 -3.09 -8.58 0.36
C PHE A 50 -1.67 -8.16 0.77
N ARG A 51 -1.33 -8.34 2.05
CA ARG A 51 0.00 -8.07 2.63
C ARG A 51 1.11 -8.78 1.85
N ASP A 52 1.01 -10.10 1.68
CA ASP A 52 2.01 -10.92 0.98
C ASP A 52 2.25 -10.42 -0.46
N LYS A 53 1.17 -10.02 -1.15
CA LYS A 53 1.27 -9.52 -2.53
C LYS A 53 2.01 -8.19 -2.61
N ILE A 54 1.76 -7.26 -1.69
CA ILE A 54 2.40 -5.94 -1.73
C ILE A 54 3.81 -5.97 -1.15
N GLU A 55 4.09 -6.81 -0.13
CA GLU A 55 5.43 -7.01 0.40
C GLU A 55 6.40 -7.57 -0.65
N ASN A 56 5.91 -8.34 -1.63
CA ASN A 56 6.72 -8.81 -2.75
C ASN A 56 7.39 -7.66 -3.54
N LEU A 57 6.86 -6.43 -3.48
CA LEU A 57 7.48 -5.25 -4.10
C LEU A 57 8.83 -4.89 -3.48
N ILE A 58 9.09 -5.29 -2.23
CA ILE A 58 10.37 -5.05 -1.55
C ILE A 58 11.52 -5.74 -2.31
N SER A 59 11.28 -6.92 -2.88
CA SER A 59 12.25 -7.65 -3.70
C SER A 59 12.69 -6.88 -4.96
N TYR A 60 11.92 -5.86 -5.36
CA TYR A 60 12.18 -5.03 -6.55
C TYR A 60 12.61 -3.60 -6.17
N GLU A 61 13.10 -3.39 -4.94
CA GLU A 61 13.40 -2.07 -4.38
C GLU A 61 14.28 -1.22 -5.31
N GLU A 62 15.40 -1.76 -5.80
CA GLU A 62 16.29 -1.04 -6.71
C GLU A 62 15.59 -0.57 -8.00
N GLY A 63 14.85 -1.48 -8.64
CA GLY A 63 14.14 -1.19 -9.89
C GLY A 63 13.05 -0.13 -9.70
N ILE A 64 12.29 -0.24 -8.62
CA ILE A 64 11.23 0.73 -8.28
C ILE A 64 11.84 2.09 -7.92
N ARG A 65 12.90 2.15 -7.10
CA ARG A 65 13.60 3.41 -6.78
C ARG A 65 14.09 4.10 -8.05
N ASN A 66 14.62 3.34 -9.01
CA ASN A 66 15.05 3.89 -10.28
C ASN A 66 13.89 4.41 -11.15
N ALA A 67 12.73 3.74 -11.12
CA ALA A 67 11.54 4.18 -11.83
C ALA A 67 10.87 5.42 -11.21
N LEU A 68 11.07 5.64 -9.90
CA LEU A 68 10.54 6.79 -9.16
C LEU A 68 11.45 8.03 -9.21
N LYS A 69 12.66 7.93 -9.77
CA LYS A 69 13.53 9.11 -9.99
C LYS A 69 12.94 10.09 -11.02
#